data_AF-A0A0F8VN56-F1
#
_entry.id   AF-A0A0F8VN56-F1
#
_cell.length_a   1.000
_cell.length_b   1.000
_cell.length_c   1.000
_cell.angle_alpha   90.00
_cell.angle_beta   90.00
_cell.angle_gamma   90.00
#
_symmetry.space_group_name_H-M   'P 1'
#
loop_
_entity.id
_entity.type
_entity.pdbx_description
1 polymer ?
#
loop_
_entity_poly.entity_id
_entity_poly.type
_entity_poly.pdbx_seq_one_letter_code
_entity_poly.pdbx_strand_id
1 'polypeptide(L)'
;MSAPQRCAAVVVGAGPAGLAVMGNLLEKQLGGKIVWVDPYFQGGRVDRKYREVPRLVFLRLAGCNTKVALFQAFATAVQPFRSVINSTRIPNAFSTMAKLDQEKTCHLHHAADIVKALTDGLLKMDQVHACRGHVTAANLDNARSWTVRIKHLDSLDEVEVKTSRLILCTGSSPTEAPVPVSENSVQRLHLDVVLKPSELASTLPHDTPCTVAVIGASHSAILALLNLVDLARTSHPHLRIKWFTRHPLRYAEYMDGWILRDNTGLKGRAADFARQQLEDTALPTSEAGQFITKIDCSADQETAQYHEHLPSCSYFVQAIGYTRDPLPELSLNGSLLSPELKWDSSIGGFTDAQDRVVPGLHGAGIAFPERVVDPCGNVEHAVGFFKFMKFLKRVCPQWAAAAA
;
A
#
# COMPACT_ATOMS: atom_id res chain seq x y z
N MET A 1 -5.31 -7.06 -37.87
CA MET A 1 -5.45 -6.60 -36.47
C MET A 1 -6.87 -6.10 -36.31
N SER A 2 -7.64 -6.61 -35.34
CA SER A 2 -8.97 -6.10 -35.04
C SER A 2 -8.90 -4.64 -34.60
N ALA A 3 -9.91 -3.84 -34.91
CA ALA A 3 -9.96 -2.46 -34.44
C ALA A 3 -9.99 -2.43 -32.90
N PRO A 4 -9.22 -1.53 -32.26
CA PRO A 4 -9.14 -1.46 -30.81
C PRO A 4 -10.51 -1.12 -30.21
N GLN A 5 -10.90 -1.87 -29.17
CA GLN A 5 -12.20 -1.71 -28.52
C GLN A 5 -12.26 -0.35 -27.81
N ARG A 6 -13.34 0.40 -28.01
CA ARG A 6 -13.55 1.68 -27.32
C ARG A 6 -14.22 1.48 -25.96
N CYS A 7 -13.71 2.14 -24.94
CA CYS A 7 -14.28 2.16 -23.60
C CYS A 7 -14.31 3.58 -23.02
N ALA A 8 -15.07 3.77 -21.94
CA ALA A 8 -15.22 5.09 -21.30
C ALA A 8 -14.04 5.45 -20.39
N ALA A 9 -13.40 4.44 -19.79
CA ALA A 9 -12.24 4.56 -18.93
C ALA A 9 -11.46 3.25 -18.87
N VAL A 10 -10.14 3.35 -18.64
CA VAL A 10 -9.27 2.24 -18.24
C VAL A 10 -8.75 2.52 -16.83
N VAL A 11 -8.94 1.58 -15.91
CA VAL A 11 -8.42 1.64 -14.53
C VAL A 11 -7.38 0.55 -14.34
N VAL A 12 -6.18 0.92 -13.90
CA VAL A 12 -5.06 0.00 -13.74
C VAL A 12 -4.82 -0.27 -12.25
N GLY A 13 -4.98 -1.52 -11.83
CA GLY A 13 -4.83 -2.00 -10.46
C GLY A 13 -6.16 -2.19 -9.74
N ALA A 14 -6.30 -3.31 -9.03
CA ALA A 14 -7.49 -3.67 -8.24
C ALA A 14 -7.23 -3.68 -6.71
N GLY A 15 -6.26 -2.86 -6.27
CA GLY A 15 -6.09 -2.56 -4.84
C GLY A 15 -7.21 -1.65 -4.29
N PRO A 16 -7.15 -1.25 -3.00
CA PRO A 16 -8.17 -0.41 -2.37
C PRO A 16 -8.44 0.90 -3.12
N ALA A 17 -7.40 1.51 -3.69
CA ALA A 17 -7.53 2.74 -4.49
C ALA A 17 -8.23 2.49 -5.84
N GLY A 18 -7.82 1.45 -6.57
CA GLY A 18 -8.46 1.09 -7.85
C GLY A 18 -9.92 0.69 -7.68
N LEU A 19 -10.23 -0.07 -6.63
CA LEU A 19 -11.61 -0.37 -6.25
C LEU A 19 -12.41 0.91 -5.98
N ALA A 20 -11.85 1.85 -5.22
CA ALA A 20 -12.50 3.14 -4.94
C ALA A 20 -12.72 3.96 -6.22
N VAL A 21 -11.77 3.95 -7.16
CA VAL A 21 -11.92 4.59 -8.48
C VAL A 21 -13.10 3.97 -9.22
N MET A 22 -13.13 2.64 -9.33
CA MET A 22 -14.22 1.92 -9.99
C MET A 22 -15.58 2.30 -9.40
N GLY A 23 -15.69 2.30 -8.07
CA GLY A 23 -16.91 2.69 -7.38
C GLY A 23 -17.38 4.11 -7.70
N ASN A 24 -16.47 5.09 -7.73
CA ASN A 24 -16.81 6.48 -8.06
C ASN A 24 -17.16 6.65 -9.56
N LEU A 25 -16.41 6.01 -10.47
CA LEU A 25 -16.68 6.11 -11.91
C LEU A 25 -18.02 5.45 -12.30
N LEU A 26 -18.34 4.30 -11.69
CA LEU A 26 -19.62 3.62 -11.91
C LEU A 26 -20.80 4.45 -11.40
N GLU A 27 -20.66 5.14 -10.26
CA GLU A 27 -21.67 6.06 -9.73
C GLU A 27 -21.93 7.24 -10.68
N LYS A 28 -20.93 7.68 -11.45
CA LYS A 28 -21.05 8.75 -12.45
C LYS A 28 -21.64 8.32 -13.78
N GLN A 29 -21.80 7.02 -14.03
CA GLN A 29 -22.44 6.48 -15.25
C GLN A 29 -21.90 7.11 -16.54
N LEU A 30 -20.62 6.88 -16.85
CA LEU A 30 -19.93 7.50 -18.00
C LEU A 30 -20.46 7.13 -19.41
N GLY A 31 -21.60 6.44 -19.51
CA GLY A 31 -22.23 6.09 -20.79
C GLY A 31 -21.53 4.99 -21.59
N GLY A 32 -20.61 4.23 -20.98
CA GLY A 32 -19.88 3.14 -21.64
C GLY A 32 -19.23 2.17 -20.64
N LYS A 33 -18.60 1.12 -21.16
CA LYS A 33 -17.89 0.14 -20.33
C LYS A 33 -16.59 0.72 -19.77
N ILE A 34 -16.23 0.31 -18.56
CA ILE A 34 -14.95 0.61 -17.91
C ILE A 34 -14.10 -0.66 -17.97
N VAL A 35 -12.91 -0.56 -18.56
CA VAL A 35 -11.95 -1.67 -18.56
C VAL A 35 -11.14 -1.58 -17.28
N TRP A 36 -11.23 -2.61 -16.45
CA TRP A 36 -10.46 -2.71 -15.21
C TRP A 36 -9.37 -3.75 -15.40
N VAL A 37 -8.11 -3.36 -15.21
CA VAL A 37 -6.94 -4.21 -15.45
C VAL A 37 -6.26 -4.52 -14.13
N ASP A 38 -6.16 -5.80 -13.78
CA ASP A 38 -5.36 -6.25 -12.64
C ASP A 38 -4.90 -7.70 -12.84
N PRO A 39 -3.67 -8.07 -12.44
CA PRO A 39 -3.19 -9.44 -12.60
C PRO A 39 -3.94 -10.49 -11.78
N TYR A 40 -4.56 -10.13 -10.65
CA TYR A 40 -5.11 -11.10 -9.70
C TYR A 40 -6.55 -10.83 -9.27
N PHE A 41 -7.02 -9.58 -9.29
CA PHE A 41 -8.30 -9.11 -8.71
C PHE A 41 -8.51 -9.50 -7.24
N GLN A 42 -7.41 -9.62 -6.50
CA GLN A 42 -7.40 -10.02 -5.09
C GLN A 42 -7.07 -8.84 -4.18
N GLY A 43 -7.67 -7.65 -4.37
CA GLY A 43 -7.47 -6.52 -3.43
C GLY A 43 -6.03 -6.00 -3.28
N GLY A 44 -5.15 -6.28 -4.26
CA GLY A 44 -3.76 -5.83 -4.29
C GLY A 44 -2.87 -6.46 -3.21
N ARG A 45 -1.81 -5.75 -2.82
CA ARG A 45 -0.81 -6.26 -1.85
C ARG A 45 -1.38 -6.49 -0.44
N VAL A 46 -2.44 -5.77 -0.07
CA VAL A 46 -3.08 -5.90 1.26
C VAL A 46 -3.60 -7.32 1.50
N ASP A 47 -4.33 -7.87 0.54
CA ASP A 47 -4.83 -9.26 0.61
C ASP A 47 -3.71 -10.29 0.42
N ARG A 48 -2.78 -10.03 -0.51
CA ARG A 48 -1.77 -11.04 -0.87
C ARG A 48 -0.67 -11.20 0.17
N LYS A 49 -0.29 -10.11 0.85
CA LYS A 49 0.91 -10.07 1.69
C LYS A 49 0.66 -9.60 3.13
N TYR A 50 -0.39 -8.81 3.37
CA TYR A 50 -0.59 -8.15 4.67
C TYR A 50 -1.81 -8.62 5.45
N ARG A 51 -2.45 -9.74 5.09
CA ARG A 51 -3.60 -10.29 5.85
C ARG A 51 -3.26 -10.58 7.31
N GLU A 52 -2.05 -11.06 7.56
CA GLU A 52 -1.56 -11.37 8.91
C GLU A 52 -0.95 -10.16 9.62
N VAL A 53 -0.92 -9.00 8.99
CA VAL A 53 -0.65 -7.74 9.66
C VAL A 53 -1.96 -7.33 10.34
N PRO A 54 -2.19 -7.47 11.65
CA PRO A 54 -1.36 -8.00 12.73
C PRO A 54 -1.97 -9.28 13.38
N ARG A 55 -1.17 -10.34 13.45
CA ARG A 55 -1.20 -11.47 14.40
C ARG A 55 -0.04 -11.19 15.37
N LEU A 56 -0.19 -11.16 16.69
CA LEU A 56 -0.21 -12.36 17.55
C LEU A 56 -1.08 -12.21 18.83
N VAL A 57 -2.18 -12.97 18.86
CA VAL A 57 -2.69 -13.99 19.82
C VAL A 57 -2.63 -13.85 21.37
N PHE A 58 -1.89 -12.96 22.04
CA PHE A 58 -1.88 -12.98 23.54
C PHE A 58 -2.31 -11.73 24.31
N LEU A 59 -2.64 -10.61 23.66
CA LEU A 59 -3.35 -9.52 24.32
C LEU A 59 -4.39 -8.88 23.39
N ARG A 60 -5.58 -8.66 23.95
CA ARG A 60 -6.82 -8.17 23.31
C ARG A 60 -6.78 -6.72 22.78
N LEU A 61 -5.64 -6.16 22.37
CA LEU A 61 -5.55 -4.74 22.02
C LEU A 61 -4.89 -4.47 20.65
N ALA A 62 -5.72 -3.87 19.78
CA ALA A 62 -5.44 -3.05 18.60
C ALA A 62 -4.62 -3.64 17.43
N GLY A 63 -5.32 -3.98 16.34
CA GLY A 63 -4.73 -4.27 15.03
C GLY A 63 -5.16 -3.28 13.96
N CYS A 64 -4.27 -2.87 13.05
CA CYS A 64 -4.45 -1.78 12.07
C CYS A 64 -4.47 -0.35 12.68
N ASN A 65 -3.96 0.63 11.93
CA ASN A 65 -3.97 2.06 12.30
C ASN A 65 -5.33 2.73 12.04
N THR A 66 -6.27 1.98 11.49
CA THR A 66 -7.57 2.47 11.01
C THR A 66 -8.69 1.86 11.84
N LYS A 67 -9.60 2.70 12.35
CA LYS A 67 -10.80 2.25 13.06
C LYS A 67 -11.70 1.44 12.14
N VAL A 68 -12.40 0.45 12.69
CA VAL A 68 -13.38 -0.37 11.95
C VAL A 68 -14.41 0.51 11.24
N ALA A 69 -14.88 1.57 11.90
CA ALA A 69 -15.83 2.53 11.32
C ALA A 69 -15.36 3.12 9.98
N LEU A 70 -14.05 3.32 9.79
CA LEU A 70 -13.51 3.88 8.54
C LEU A 70 -13.49 2.87 7.40
N PHE A 71 -13.33 1.57 7.69
CA PHE A 71 -13.48 0.52 6.69
C PHE A 71 -14.95 0.35 6.27
N GLN A 72 -15.89 0.46 7.22
CA GLN A 72 -17.31 0.45 6.91
C GLN A 72 -17.73 1.69 6.11
N ALA A 73 -17.20 2.87 6.47
CA ALA A 73 -17.42 4.11 5.73
C ALA A 73 -16.86 4.03 4.29
N PHE A 74 -15.71 3.37 4.11
CA PHE A 74 -15.17 3.07 2.78
C PHE A 74 -16.11 2.17 1.97
N ALA A 75 -16.54 1.04 2.56
CA ALA A 75 -17.40 0.06 1.87
C ALA A 75 -18.78 0.63 1.51
N THR A 76 -19.28 1.60 2.26
CA THR A 76 -20.61 2.21 2.04
C THR A 76 -20.54 3.59 1.38
N ALA A 77 -19.36 4.00 0.90
CA ALA A 77 -19.16 5.37 0.42
C ALA A 77 -19.93 5.72 -0.86
N VAL A 78 -20.11 4.75 -1.75
CA VAL A 78 -20.66 4.92 -3.12
C VAL A 78 -21.79 3.94 -3.39
N GLN A 79 -22.73 4.33 -4.26
CA GLN A 79 -23.92 3.56 -4.60
C GLN A 79 -23.62 2.15 -5.17
N PRO A 80 -22.62 1.96 -6.07
CA PRO A 80 -22.30 0.62 -6.59
C PRO A 80 -21.88 -0.36 -5.50
N PHE A 81 -21.12 0.11 -4.50
CA PHE A 81 -20.71 -0.75 -3.39
C PHE A 81 -21.90 -1.13 -2.51
N ARG A 82 -22.79 -0.19 -2.21
CA ARG A 82 -24.03 -0.48 -1.46
C ARG A 82 -24.89 -1.52 -2.18
N SER A 83 -24.96 -1.46 -3.51
CA SER A 83 -25.68 -2.45 -4.32
C SER A 83 -25.07 -3.84 -4.20
N VAL A 84 -23.73 -3.94 -4.24
CA VAL A 84 -23.02 -5.21 -4.01
C VAL A 84 -23.30 -5.74 -2.60
N ILE A 85 -23.20 -4.90 -1.57
CA ILE A 85 -23.45 -5.28 -0.18
C ILE A 85 -24.88 -5.82 -0.02
N ASN A 86 -25.88 -5.12 -0.55
CA ASN A 86 -27.29 -5.49 -0.43
C ASN A 86 -27.66 -6.76 -1.21
N SER A 87 -26.96 -7.05 -2.31
CA SER A 87 -27.20 -8.25 -3.13
C SER A 87 -26.37 -9.46 -2.68
N THR A 88 -25.41 -9.29 -1.77
CA THR A 88 -24.57 -10.37 -1.27
C THR A 88 -25.26 -11.12 -0.14
N ARG A 89 -25.42 -12.44 -0.28
CA ARG A 89 -26.01 -13.30 0.76
C ARG A 89 -25.23 -13.22 2.08
N ILE A 90 -25.93 -13.35 3.20
CA ILE A 90 -25.36 -13.36 4.55
C ILE A 90 -25.18 -14.83 4.99
N PRO A 91 -24.08 -15.19 5.68
CA PRO A 91 -22.99 -14.33 6.16
C PRO A 91 -21.97 -13.94 5.07
N ASN A 92 -21.44 -12.72 5.17
CA ASN A 92 -20.42 -12.18 4.27
C ASN A 92 -19.44 -11.23 5.01
N ALA A 93 -18.38 -10.80 4.32
CA ALA A 93 -17.33 -9.92 4.87
C ALA A 93 -17.89 -8.64 5.53
N PHE A 94 -18.94 -8.04 4.95
CA PHE A 94 -19.58 -6.83 5.46
C PHE A 94 -20.31 -7.09 6.78
N SER A 95 -21.08 -8.18 6.85
CA SER A 95 -21.79 -8.59 8.07
C SER A 95 -20.83 -8.98 9.20
N THR A 96 -19.66 -9.53 8.87
CA THR A 96 -18.60 -9.81 9.85
C THR A 96 -17.98 -8.52 10.37
N MET A 97 -17.65 -7.56 9.49
CA MET A 97 -17.10 -6.27 9.91
C MET A 97 -18.07 -5.48 10.79
N ALA A 98 -19.38 -5.50 10.47
CA ALA A 98 -20.39 -4.79 11.24
C ALA A 98 -20.53 -5.28 12.69
N LYS A 99 -20.11 -6.52 12.98
CA LYS A 99 -20.12 -7.09 14.34
C LYS A 99 -18.90 -6.69 15.18
N LEU A 100 -17.87 -6.12 14.57
CA LEU A 100 -16.67 -5.66 15.27
C LEU A 100 -16.95 -4.32 15.97
N ASP A 101 -16.14 -4.01 16.99
CA ASP A 101 -16.20 -2.74 17.70
C ASP A 101 -15.74 -1.59 16.78
N GLN A 102 -16.67 -0.68 16.48
CA GLN A 102 -16.49 0.38 15.49
C GLN A 102 -15.44 1.41 15.90
N GLU A 103 -15.23 1.60 17.20
CA GLU A 103 -14.27 2.57 17.74
C GLU A 103 -12.87 2.00 17.93
N LYS A 104 -12.74 0.67 17.83
CA LYS A 104 -11.46 -0.02 17.88
C LYS A 104 -10.92 -0.28 16.49
N THR A 105 -9.68 -0.73 16.47
CA THR A 105 -9.00 -1.17 15.26
C THR A 105 -9.15 -2.69 15.12
N CYS A 106 -9.11 -3.22 13.88
CA CYS A 106 -9.27 -4.65 13.60
C CYS A 106 -8.13 -5.24 12.77
N HIS A 107 -8.07 -6.58 12.74
CA HIS A 107 -7.15 -7.27 11.84
C HIS A 107 -7.35 -6.87 10.37
N LEU A 108 -6.24 -6.69 9.64
CA LEU A 108 -6.30 -6.22 8.26
C LEU A 108 -6.92 -7.25 7.31
N HIS A 109 -6.94 -8.54 7.67
CA HIS A 109 -7.65 -9.55 6.88
C HIS A 109 -9.14 -9.20 6.70
N HIS A 110 -9.80 -8.61 7.70
CA HIS A 110 -11.21 -8.26 7.55
C HIS A 110 -11.40 -7.13 6.51
N ALA A 111 -10.47 -6.17 6.46
CA ALA A 111 -10.47 -5.13 5.44
C ALA A 111 -10.14 -5.70 4.06
N ALA A 112 -9.22 -6.67 3.98
CA ALA A 112 -8.91 -7.39 2.75
C ALA A 112 -10.12 -8.18 2.23
N ASP A 113 -10.86 -8.84 3.12
CA ASP A 113 -12.09 -9.58 2.78
C ASP A 113 -13.18 -8.65 2.24
N ILE A 114 -13.33 -7.44 2.79
CA ILE A 114 -14.24 -6.41 2.26
C ILE A 114 -13.83 -6.01 0.85
N VAL A 115 -12.56 -5.69 0.62
CA VAL A 115 -12.07 -5.28 -0.70
C VAL A 115 -12.28 -6.40 -1.71
N LYS A 116 -11.95 -7.63 -1.35
CA LYS A 116 -12.17 -8.80 -2.20
C LYS A 116 -13.65 -8.99 -2.53
N ALA A 117 -14.53 -8.95 -1.52
CA ALA A 117 -15.97 -9.12 -1.73
C ALA A 117 -16.57 -8.01 -2.62
N LEU A 118 -16.12 -6.77 -2.46
CA LEU A 118 -16.53 -5.66 -3.32
C LEU A 118 -16.02 -5.85 -4.76
N THR A 119 -14.75 -6.19 -4.93
CA THR A 119 -14.16 -6.50 -6.24
C THR A 119 -14.96 -7.61 -6.93
N ASP A 120 -15.19 -8.75 -6.26
CA ASP A 120 -15.96 -9.89 -6.77
C ASP A 120 -17.40 -9.48 -7.19
N GLY A 121 -18.00 -8.50 -6.50
CA GLY A 121 -19.31 -7.96 -6.83
C GLY A 121 -19.30 -7.03 -8.05
N LEU A 122 -18.32 -6.13 -8.14
CA LEU A 122 -18.20 -5.20 -9.27
C LEU A 122 -17.84 -5.90 -10.58
N LEU A 123 -17.05 -6.98 -10.52
CA LEU A 123 -16.70 -7.79 -11.68
C LEU A 123 -17.93 -8.42 -12.37
N LYS A 124 -19.07 -8.51 -11.69
CA LYS A 124 -20.33 -9.05 -12.21
C LYS A 124 -21.22 -7.99 -12.87
N MET A 125 -20.84 -6.71 -12.81
CA MET A 125 -21.62 -5.62 -13.40
C MET A 125 -21.35 -5.53 -14.91
N ASP A 126 -22.41 -5.37 -15.70
CA ASP A 126 -22.32 -5.30 -17.18
C ASP A 126 -21.46 -4.12 -17.68
N GLN A 127 -21.35 -3.06 -16.88
CA GLN A 127 -20.53 -1.89 -17.17
C GLN A 127 -19.03 -2.14 -16.96
N VAL A 128 -18.63 -3.24 -16.33
CA VAL A 128 -17.22 -3.54 -16.01
C VAL A 128 -16.71 -4.63 -16.95
N HIS A 129 -15.62 -4.33 -17.66
CA HIS A 129 -14.88 -5.34 -18.40
C HIS A 129 -13.55 -5.62 -17.69
N ALA A 130 -13.47 -6.80 -17.07
CA ALA A 130 -12.29 -7.23 -16.36
C ALA A 130 -11.24 -7.79 -17.32
N CYS A 131 -10.03 -7.26 -17.24
CA CYS A 131 -8.88 -7.76 -18.00
C CYS A 131 -7.81 -8.22 -17.01
N ARG A 132 -7.54 -9.53 -17.01
CA ARG A 132 -6.49 -10.12 -16.16
C ARG A 132 -5.14 -10.00 -16.85
N GLY A 133 -4.35 -9.01 -16.43
CA GLY A 133 -3.10 -8.69 -17.10
C GLY A 133 -2.41 -7.47 -16.54
N HIS A 134 -1.44 -6.96 -17.31
CA HIS A 134 -0.70 -5.74 -17.00
C HIS A 134 -0.77 -4.77 -18.17
N VAL A 135 -0.90 -3.48 -17.88
CA VAL A 135 -0.71 -2.44 -18.89
C VAL A 135 0.78 -2.29 -19.14
N THR A 136 1.22 -2.47 -20.39
CA THR A 136 2.63 -2.35 -20.77
C THR A 136 2.94 -0.96 -21.32
N ALA A 137 2.01 -0.38 -22.08
CA ALA A 137 2.16 0.93 -22.68
C ALA A 137 0.81 1.65 -22.85
N ALA A 138 0.84 2.97 -22.89
CA ALA A 138 -0.28 3.80 -23.30
C ALA A 138 0.20 5.03 -24.08
N ASN A 139 -0.43 5.29 -25.22
CA ASN A 139 -0.12 6.44 -26.08
C ASN A 139 -1.34 7.35 -26.20
N LEU A 140 -1.17 8.64 -25.90
CA LEU A 140 -2.16 9.67 -26.13
C LEU A 140 -2.00 10.25 -27.54
N ASP A 141 -3.06 10.26 -28.32
CA ASP A 141 -3.07 10.87 -29.65
C ASP A 141 -3.55 12.34 -29.64
N ASN A 142 -3.38 13.01 -30.79
CA ASN A 142 -3.86 14.38 -31.02
C ASN A 142 -5.38 14.56 -30.84
N ALA A 143 -6.17 13.48 -30.93
CA ALA A 143 -7.61 13.50 -30.69
C ALA A 143 -7.96 13.36 -29.21
N ARG A 144 -6.96 13.43 -28.31
CA ARG A 144 -7.08 13.23 -26.86
C ARG A 144 -7.63 11.85 -26.49
N SER A 145 -7.36 10.85 -27.33
CA SER A 145 -7.68 9.45 -27.05
C SER A 145 -6.42 8.69 -26.67
N TRP A 146 -6.47 8.01 -25.52
CA TRP A 146 -5.46 7.04 -25.11
C TRP A 146 -5.69 5.73 -25.85
N THR A 147 -4.62 5.16 -26.41
CA THR A 147 -4.54 3.77 -26.85
C THR A 147 -3.70 3.02 -25.83
N VAL A 148 -4.31 2.09 -25.11
CA VAL A 148 -3.71 1.35 -24.00
C VAL A 148 -3.45 -0.08 -24.43
N ARG A 149 -2.21 -0.54 -24.29
CA ARG A 149 -1.79 -1.93 -24.55
C ARG A 149 -1.80 -2.73 -23.26
N ILE A 150 -2.52 -3.85 -23.29
CA ILE A 150 -2.69 -4.73 -22.14
C ILE A 150 -2.17 -6.11 -22.52
N LYS A 151 -1.16 -6.57 -21.78
CA LYS A 151 -0.64 -7.93 -21.89
C LYS A 151 -1.40 -8.84 -20.93
N HIS A 152 -2.06 -9.86 -21.47
CA HIS A 152 -2.75 -10.84 -20.65
C HIS A 152 -1.77 -11.65 -19.80
N LEU A 153 -2.21 -12.07 -18.61
CA LEU A 153 -1.39 -12.92 -17.75
C LEU A 153 -1.36 -14.37 -18.25
N ASP A 154 -2.49 -14.83 -18.80
CA ASP A 154 -2.72 -16.23 -19.17
C ASP A 154 -2.42 -16.52 -20.66
N SER A 155 -2.03 -15.52 -21.45
CA SER A 155 -1.60 -15.68 -22.85
C SER A 155 -0.51 -14.68 -23.25
N LEU A 156 0.18 -14.95 -24.36
CA LEU A 156 1.13 -14.00 -24.96
C LEU A 156 0.45 -12.88 -25.75
N ASP A 157 -0.88 -12.89 -25.81
CA ASP A 157 -1.65 -11.93 -26.59
C ASP A 157 -1.64 -10.55 -25.92
N GLU A 158 -1.46 -9.53 -26.74
CA GLU A 158 -1.69 -8.15 -26.35
C GLU A 158 -2.99 -7.65 -26.95
N VAL A 159 -3.78 -6.94 -26.14
CA VAL A 159 -5.02 -6.32 -26.56
C VAL A 159 -4.86 -4.80 -26.46
N GLU A 160 -5.38 -4.10 -27.47
CA GLU A 160 -5.43 -2.65 -27.49
C GLU A 160 -6.84 -2.13 -27.21
N VAL A 161 -6.93 -1.17 -26.29
CA VAL A 161 -8.17 -0.51 -25.91
C VAL A 161 -8.03 1.00 -26.09
N LYS A 162 -9.04 1.64 -26.67
CA LYS A 162 -9.11 3.11 -26.78
C LYS A 162 -10.01 3.70 -25.71
N THR A 163 -9.53 4.74 -25.03
CA THR A 163 -10.25 5.41 -23.95
C THR A 163 -9.93 6.90 -23.93
N SER A 164 -10.84 7.73 -23.41
CA SER A 164 -10.54 9.13 -23.10
C SER A 164 -9.94 9.31 -21.70
N ARG A 165 -9.97 8.25 -20.86
CA ARG A 165 -9.51 8.30 -19.47
C ARG A 165 -8.67 7.08 -19.13
N LEU A 166 -7.45 7.31 -18.64
CA LEU A 166 -6.52 6.32 -18.10
C LEU A 166 -6.22 6.67 -16.64
N ILE A 167 -6.63 5.80 -15.72
CA ILE A 167 -6.46 5.99 -14.28
C ILE A 167 -5.46 4.96 -13.74
N LEU A 168 -4.34 5.43 -13.22
CA LEU A 168 -3.25 4.62 -12.69
C LEU A 168 -3.39 4.43 -11.17
N CYS A 169 -3.65 3.21 -10.73
CA CYS A 169 -3.66 2.78 -9.32
C CYS A 169 -2.66 1.65 -9.10
N THR A 170 -1.44 1.82 -9.63
CA THR A 170 -0.41 0.77 -9.76
C THR A 170 0.15 0.25 -8.43
N GLY A 171 0.00 1.02 -7.35
CA GLY A 171 0.51 0.63 -6.04
C GLY A 171 1.99 0.93 -5.84
N SER A 172 2.52 0.39 -4.74
CA SER A 172 3.91 0.58 -4.32
C SER A 172 4.43 -0.70 -3.67
N SER A 173 5.74 -0.88 -3.76
CA SER A 173 6.52 -1.95 -3.13
C SER A 173 7.40 -1.41 -2.00
N PRO A 174 7.78 -2.22 -1.00
CA PRO A 174 8.82 -1.83 -0.04
C PRO A 174 10.06 -1.30 -0.77
N THR A 175 10.58 -0.16 -0.31
CA THR A 175 11.77 0.44 -0.91
C THR A 175 12.99 -0.44 -0.64
N GLU A 176 13.67 -0.83 -1.71
CA GLU A 176 14.97 -1.50 -1.63
C GLU A 176 16.06 -0.50 -1.99
N ALA A 177 17.01 -0.31 -1.08
CA ALA A 177 18.18 0.53 -1.29
C ALA A 177 19.46 -0.31 -1.20
N PRO A 178 20.50 -0.01 -2.00
CA PRO A 178 21.81 -0.64 -1.84
C PRO A 178 22.30 -0.51 -0.39
N VAL A 179 22.89 -1.58 0.13
CA VAL A 179 23.48 -1.62 1.48
C VAL A 179 24.95 -1.95 1.29
N PRO A 180 25.88 -1.31 2.03
CA PRO A 180 27.33 -1.45 1.82
C PRO A 180 27.86 -2.77 2.41
N VAL A 181 27.30 -3.90 1.98
CA VAL A 181 27.71 -5.25 2.35
C VAL A 181 27.71 -6.15 1.12
N SER A 182 28.61 -7.13 1.10
CA SER A 182 28.64 -8.16 0.08
C SER A 182 27.39 -9.05 0.22
N GLU A 183 26.66 -9.26 -0.87
CA GLU A 183 25.44 -10.11 -0.88
C GLU A 183 25.73 -11.55 -0.43
N ASN A 184 26.97 -12.01 -0.58
CA ASN A 184 27.41 -13.32 -0.11
C ASN A 184 27.55 -13.42 1.43
N SER A 185 27.65 -12.30 2.15
CA SER A 185 27.81 -12.29 3.61
C SER A 185 26.49 -12.15 4.37
N VAL A 186 25.48 -11.50 3.80
CA VAL A 186 24.19 -11.24 4.46
C VAL A 186 23.06 -11.35 3.46
N GLN A 187 22.06 -12.19 3.76
CA GLN A 187 20.91 -12.37 2.87
C GLN A 187 19.84 -11.29 3.09
N ARG A 188 19.28 -10.75 2.01
CA ARG A 188 18.14 -9.83 2.11
C ARG A 188 16.87 -10.62 2.47
N LEU A 189 16.21 -10.20 3.53
CA LEU A 189 14.89 -10.68 3.92
C LEU A 189 13.84 -9.64 3.52
N HIS A 190 12.99 -9.98 2.56
CA HIS A 190 12.00 -9.04 2.01
C HIS A 190 10.97 -8.64 3.08
N LEU A 191 10.61 -7.35 3.15
CA LEU A 191 9.73 -6.81 4.20
C LEU A 191 8.37 -7.54 4.26
N ASP A 192 7.81 -7.92 3.12
CA ASP A 192 6.54 -8.67 3.06
C ASP A 192 6.62 -10.04 3.78
N VAL A 193 7.79 -10.69 3.78
CA VAL A 193 8.02 -11.94 4.52
C VAL A 193 8.00 -11.65 6.02
N VAL A 194 8.72 -10.61 6.45
CA VAL A 194 8.84 -10.25 7.87
C VAL A 194 7.52 -9.79 8.48
N LEU A 195 6.66 -9.16 7.68
CA LEU A 195 5.33 -8.73 8.11
C LEU A 195 4.29 -9.85 8.13
N LYS A 196 4.65 -11.07 7.71
CA LYS A 196 3.77 -12.24 7.69
C LYS A 196 4.32 -13.33 8.63
N PRO A 197 3.86 -13.40 9.89
CA PRO A 197 4.41 -14.30 10.90
C PRO A 197 4.51 -15.76 10.47
N SER A 198 3.52 -16.30 9.74
CA SER A 198 3.58 -17.69 9.28
C SER A 198 4.74 -17.95 8.30
N GLU A 199 4.99 -17.00 7.40
CA GLU A 199 6.04 -17.10 6.37
C GLU A 199 7.41 -16.82 6.99
N LEU A 200 7.51 -15.82 7.86
CA LEU A 200 8.71 -15.50 8.61
C LEU A 200 9.21 -16.69 9.45
N ALA A 201 8.31 -17.33 10.19
CA ALA A 201 8.64 -18.49 11.02
C ALA A 201 9.29 -19.62 10.20
N SER A 202 8.73 -19.91 9.02
CA SER A 202 9.25 -20.95 8.13
C SER A 202 10.53 -20.55 7.38
N THR A 203 10.79 -19.25 7.22
CA THR A 203 11.93 -18.73 6.46
C THR A 203 13.20 -18.67 7.30
N LEU A 204 13.08 -18.35 8.59
CA LEU A 204 14.23 -18.27 9.49
C LEU A 204 14.60 -19.65 10.06
N PRO A 205 15.90 -19.95 10.21
CA PRO A 205 16.34 -21.21 10.77
C PRO A 205 15.98 -21.31 12.25
N HIS A 206 15.41 -22.45 12.66
CA HIS A 206 14.88 -22.65 14.01
C HIS A 206 15.99 -22.95 15.04
N ASP A 207 16.89 -23.87 14.69
CA ASP A 207 17.83 -24.48 15.63
C ASP A 207 19.27 -23.93 15.52
N THR A 208 19.53 -22.99 14.61
CA THR A 208 20.87 -22.40 14.44
C THR A 208 20.89 -20.93 14.83
N PRO A 209 22.02 -20.42 15.34
CA PRO A 209 22.19 -19.00 15.59
C PRO A 209 21.91 -18.17 14.36
N CYS A 210 21.00 -17.20 14.51
CA CYS A 210 20.56 -16.34 13.43
C CYS A 210 20.48 -14.91 13.95
N THR A 211 21.12 -13.97 13.26
CA THR A 211 21.00 -12.55 13.58
C THR A 211 20.35 -11.81 12.43
N VAL A 212 19.25 -11.12 12.71
CA VAL A 212 18.51 -10.32 11.72
C VAL A 212 18.75 -8.83 11.98
N ALA A 213 19.30 -8.13 10.99
CA ALA A 213 19.39 -6.68 10.98
C ALA A 213 18.07 -6.06 10.52
N VAL A 214 17.48 -5.18 11.32
CA VAL A 214 16.29 -4.40 10.96
C VAL A 214 16.69 -2.95 10.77
N ILE A 215 16.55 -2.44 9.54
CA ILE A 215 16.91 -1.08 9.18
C ILE A 215 15.66 -0.22 9.10
N GLY A 216 15.59 0.82 9.95
CA GLY A 216 14.51 1.80 10.00
C GLY A 216 13.75 1.81 11.32
N ALA A 217 13.01 2.89 11.56
CA ALA A 217 12.20 3.10 12.77
C ALA A 217 10.73 3.46 12.44
N SER A 218 10.28 3.12 11.23
CA SER A 218 8.91 3.36 10.77
C SER A 218 7.94 2.35 11.39
N HIS A 219 6.63 2.55 11.21
CA HIS A 219 5.61 1.62 11.68
C HIS A 219 5.86 0.16 11.22
N SER A 220 6.25 -0.05 9.96
CA SER A 220 6.60 -1.38 9.45
C SER A 220 7.85 -1.96 10.12
N ALA A 221 8.83 -1.14 10.48
CA ALA A 221 10.02 -1.58 11.19
C ALA A 221 9.67 -2.08 12.59
N ILE A 222 8.81 -1.35 13.30
CA ILE A 222 8.38 -1.74 14.65
C ILE A 222 7.54 -3.03 14.61
N LEU A 223 6.69 -3.21 13.60
CA LEU A 223 5.97 -4.47 13.39
C LEU A 223 6.93 -5.63 13.06
N ALA A 224 7.98 -5.37 12.28
CA ALA A 224 9.02 -6.37 12.01
C ALA A 224 9.76 -6.77 13.29
N LEU A 225 10.16 -5.82 14.13
CA LEU A 225 10.78 -6.08 15.44
C LEU A 225 9.86 -6.88 16.35
N LEU A 226 8.59 -6.49 16.43
CA LEU A 226 7.57 -7.21 17.21
C LEU A 226 7.49 -8.68 16.77
N ASN A 227 7.36 -8.94 15.46
CA ASN A 227 7.27 -10.30 14.92
C ASN A 227 8.53 -11.11 15.20
N LEU A 228 9.72 -10.52 15.05
CA LEU A 228 11.00 -11.18 15.31
C LEU A 228 11.19 -11.51 16.80
N VAL A 229 10.84 -10.58 17.70
CA VAL A 229 10.88 -10.83 19.15
C VAL A 229 9.91 -11.93 19.54
N ASP A 230 8.69 -11.92 19.00
CA ASP A 230 7.71 -12.97 19.26
C ASP A 230 8.22 -14.35 18.80
N LEU A 231 8.91 -14.45 17.66
CA LEU A 231 9.57 -15.69 17.22
C LEU A 231 10.72 -16.09 18.14
N ALA A 232 11.58 -15.13 18.51
CA ALA A 232 12.72 -15.40 19.38
C ALA A 232 12.30 -15.98 20.74
N ARG A 233 11.14 -15.57 21.24
CA ARG A 233 10.54 -16.05 22.50
C ARG A 233 9.88 -17.42 22.39
N THR A 234 9.39 -17.80 21.21
CA THR A 234 8.49 -18.95 21.06
C THR A 234 9.12 -20.13 20.35
N SER A 235 9.70 -19.91 19.16
CA SER A 235 10.15 -20.99 18.27
C SER A 235 11.62 -20.88 17.86
N HIS A 236 12.26 -19.72 18.02
CA HIS A 236 13.60 -19.45 17.52
C HIS A 236 14.53 -18.93 18.65
N PRO A 237 14.88 -19.74 19.65
CA PRO A 237 15.58 -19.28 20.87
C PRO A 237 16.95 -18.63 20.60
N HIS A 238 17.58 -18.98 19.49
CA HIS A 238 18.88 -18.45 19.05
C HIS A 238 18.78 -17.24 18.12
N LEU A 239 17.57 -16.73 17.88
CA LEU A 239 17.35 -15.51 17.10
C LEU A 239 17.78 -14.28 17.89
N ARG A 240 18.61 -13.43 17.26
CA ARG A 240 19.02 -12.12 17.76
C ARG A 240 18.73 -11.06 16.72
N ILE A 241 18.52 -9.83 17.18
CA ILE A 241 18.06 -8.73 16.35
C ILE A 241 18.98 -7.54 16.55
N LYS A 242 19.47 -6.98 15.44
CA LYS A 242 20.21 -5.71 15.43
C LYS A 242 19.35 -4.64 14.81
N TRP A 243 18.95 -3.64 15.58
CA TRP A 243 18.01 -2.61 15.12
C TRP A 243 18.74 -1.30 14.82
N PHE A 244 18.79 -0.91 13.55
CA PHE A 244 19.48 0.27 13.06
C PHE A 244 18.51 1.44 12.91
N THR A 245 18.76 2.55 13.61
CA THR A 245 17.83 3.67 13.71
C THR A 245 18.57 4.99 13.50
N ARG A 246 18.06 5.89 12.66
CA ARG A 246 18.64 7.23 12.44
C ARG A 246 18.07 8.32 13.34
N HIS A 247 16.86 8.10 13.86
CA HIS A 247 16.09 9.11 14.56
C HIS A 247 15.28 8.47 15.69
N PRO A 248 14.93 9.23 16.74
CA PRO A 248 14.00 8.80 17.77
C PRO A 248 12.64 8.37 17.20
N LEU A 249 11.96 7.51 17.94
CA LEU A 249 10.61 7.04 17.59
C LEU A 249 9.63 8.21 17.57
N ARG A 250 8.79 8.26 16.54
CA ARG A 250 7.78 9.33 16.37
C ARG A 250 6.40 8.71 16.50
N TYR A 251 5.59 9.24 17.42
CA TYR A 251 4.22 8.78 17.65
C TYR A 251 3.21 9.67 16.93
N ALA A 252 2.06 9.10 16.61
CA ALA A 252 0.91 9.88 16.22
C ALA A 252 0.16 10.36 17.46
N GLU A 253 -0.21 11.64 17.48
CA GLU A 253 -0.84 12.28 18.63
C GLU A 253 -2.25 12.75 18.25
N TYR A 254 -3.24 12.32 19.03
CA TYR A 254 -4.62 12.74 18.83
C TYR A 254 -4.79 14.17 19.35
N MET A 255 -5.15 15.07 18.46
CA MET A 255 -5.47 16.47 18.74
C MET A 255 -6.99 16.67 18.68
N ASP A 256 -7.46 17.89 18.91
CA ASP A 256 -8.88 18.22 18.80
C ASP A 256 -9.34 18.18 17.32
N GLY A 257 -9.94 17.06 16.92
CA GLY A 257 -10.49 16.84 15.57
C GLY A 257 -9.48 16.42 14.49
N TRP A 258 -8.18 16.30 14.79
CA TRP A 258 -7.14 15.86 13.86
C TRP A 258 -6.04 15.04 14.55
N ILE A 259 -5.10 14.48 13.79
CA ILE A 259 -4.00 13.65 14.32
C ILE A 259 -2.67 14.22 13.80
N LEU A 260 -1.78 14.58 14.72
CA LEU A 260 -0.42 14.97 14.37
C LEU A 260 0.37 13.74 13.95
N ARG A 261 1.10 13.85 12.83
CA ARG A 261 1.84 12.74 12.20
C ARG A 261 0.91 11.56 11.88
N ASP A 262 -0.26 11.85 11.30
CA ASP A 262 -1.28 10.85 11.00
C ASP A 262 -0.80 9.78 10.03
N ASN A 263 0.12 10.12 9.12
CA ASN A 263 0.63 9.20 8.10
C ASN A 263 2.02 8.64 8.44
N THR A 264 2.78 9.35 9.28
CA THR A 264 4.18 9.02 9.57
C THR A 264 4.44 8.51 10.99
N GLY A 265 3.53 8.79 11.93
CA GLY A 265 3.67 8.42 13.35
C GLY A 265 3.24 6.99 13.68
N LEU A 266 3.86 6.41 14.71
CA LEU A 266 3.48 5.12 15.27
C LEU A 266 2.10 5.19 15.94
N LYS A 267 1.31 4.13 15.74
CA LYS A 267 -0.07 4.00 16.21
C LYS A 267 -0.37 2.56 16.67
N GLY A 268 -1.44 2.43 17.45
CA GLY A 268 -1.95 1.16 17.94
C GLY A 268 -0.85 0.31 18.60
N ARG A 269 -0.90 -1.00 18.36
CA ARG A 269 0.05 -1.96 18.95
C ARG A 269 1.53 -1.66 18.67
N ALA A 270 1.86 -1.10 17.51
CA ALA A 270 3.25 -0.73 17.24
C ALA A 270 3.71 0.42 18.16
N ALA A 271 2.85 1.42 18.40
CA ALA A 271 3.16 2.48 19.35
C ALA A 271 3.26 1.94 20.79
N ASP A 272 2.35 1.06 21.18
CA ASP A 272 2.33 0.49 22.53
C ASP A 272 3.58 -0.37 22.78
N PHE A 273 3.94 -1.23 21.83
CA PHE A 273 5.18 -2.02 21.89
C PHE A 273 6.42 -1.12 21.94
N ALA A 274 6.48 -0.10 21.08
CA ALA A 274 7.61 0.81 21.05
C ALA A 274 7.81 1.52 22.40
N ARG A 275 6.74 2.08 22.99
CA ARG A 275 6.80 2.74 24.31
C ARG A 275 7.22 1.81 25.44
N GLN A 276 6.74 0.57 25.42
CA GLN A 276 6.98 -0.38 26.51
C GLN A 276 8.32 -1.10 26.40
N GLN A 277 8.86 -1.26 25.19
CA GLN A 277 9.95 -2.21 24.93
C GLN A 277 11.12 -1.63 24.13
N LEU A 278 10.94 -0.55 23.36
CA LEU A 278 11.95 -0.07 22.42
C LEU A 278 12.50 1.33 22.73
N GLU A 279 11.84 2.11 23.57
CA GLU A 279 12.35 3.40 24.03
C GLU A 279 13.70 3.24 24.74
N ASP A 280 14.56 4.25 24.65
CA ASP A 280 15.93 4.18 25.17
C ASP A 280 15.99 3.89 26.68
N THR A 281 15.00 4.37 27.43
CA THR A 281 14.88 4.11 28.86
C THR A 281 14.30 2.73 29.18
N ALA A 282 13.53 2.14 28.25
CA ALA A 282 12.84 0.87 28.44
C ALA A 282 13.68 -0.31 27.94
N LEU A 283 14.27 -0.19 26.75
CA LEU A 283 14.93 -1.27 26.03
C LEU A 283 15.92 -2.06 26.90
N PRO A 284 16.84 -1.45 27.68
CA PRO A 284 17.83 -2.19 28.47
C PRO A 284 17.24 -3.10 29.55
N THR A 285 16.02 -2.81 30.03
CA THR A 285 15.36 -3.57 31.10
C THR A 285 14.14 -4.36 30.61
N SER A 286 13.74 -4.11 29.36
CA SER A 286 12.59 -4.73 28.73
C SER A 286 12.87 -6.18 28.32
N GLU A 287 11.81 -6.94 28.10
CA GLU A 287 11.91 -8.29 27.56
C GLU A 287 12.49 -8.28 26.14
N ALA A 288 12.10 -7.32 25.31
CA ALA A 288 12.63 -7.19 23.96
C ALA A 288 14.15 -6.91 23.94
N GLY A 289 14.67 -6.21 24.96
CA GLY A 289 16.11 -5.95 25.12
C GLY A 289 16.97 -7.19 25.28
N GLN A 290 16.38 -8.33 25.65
CA GLN A 290 17.11 -9.61 25.70
C GLN A 290 17.47 -10.13 24.30
N PHE A 291 16.73 -9.70 23.28
CA PHE A 291 16.88 -10.14 21.89
C PHE A 291 17.37 -9.04 20.96
N ILE A 292 17.07 -7.77 21.28
CA ILE A 292 17.35 -6.60 20.45
C ILE A 292 18.57 -5.85 20.97
N THR A 293 19.54 -5.62 20.08
CA THR A 293 20.59 -4.63 20.24
C THR A 293 20.29 -3.44 19.35
N LYS A 294 20.07 -2.26 19.94
CA LYS A 294 19.86 -1.00 19.20
C LYS A 294 21.20 -0.43 18.76
N ILE A 295 21.26 0.00 17.51
CA ILE A 295 22.42 0.61 16.86
C ILE A 295 21.99 1.99 16.39
N ASP A 296 22.66 3.02 16.89
CA ASP A 296 22.40 4.39 16.49
C ASP A 296 23.16 4.71 15.19
N CYS A 297 22.41 5.09 14.16
CA CYS A 297 22.90 5.50 12.86
C CYS A 297 22.69 7.01 12.62
N SER A 298 22.45 7.78 13.69
CA SER A 298 22.35 9.24 13.61
C SER A 298 23.70 9.90 13.27
N ALA A 299 23.66 11.20 12.95
CA ALA A 299 24.84 12.04 12.74
C ALA A 299 25.89 11.47 11.75
N ASP A 300 25.45 11.01 10.58
CA ASP A 300 26.29 10.49 9.48
C ASP A 300 27.12 9.24 9.80
N GLN A 301 26.83 8.57 10.92
CA GLN A 301 27.51 7.32 11.29
C GLN A 301 26.94 6.09 10.57
N GLU A 302 25.84 6.22 9.80
CA GLU A 302 25.12 5.12 9.17
C GLU A 302 26.04 4.15 8.42
N THR A 303 26.89 4.65 7.53
CA THR A 303 27.81 3.82 6.75
C THR A 303 28.82 3.07 7.63
N ALA A 304 29.36 3.73 8.66
CA ALA A 304 30.31 3.11 9.58
C ALA A 304 29.63 1.99 10.39
N GLN A 305 28.43 2.25 10.91
CA GLN A 305 27.62 1.28 11.66
C GLN A 305 27.24 0.07 10.80
N TYR A 306 26.92 0.30 9.53
CA TYR A 306 26.65 -0.77 8.57
C TYR A 306 27.87 -1.64 8.34
N HIS A 307 29.04 -1.05 8.10
CA HIS A 307 30.29 -1.81 7.92
C HIS A 307 30.69 -2.60 9.18
N GLU A 308 30.48 -2.04 10.37
CA GLU A 308 30.83 -2.70 11.62
C GLU A 308 29.90 -3.88 11.95
N HIS A 309 28.59 -3.67 11.81
CA HIS A 309 27.61 -4.59 12.40
C HIS A 309 26.90 -5.50 11.40
N LEU A 310 26.69 -5.07 10.15
CA LEU A 310 25.96 -5.90 9.19
C LEU A 310 26.70 -7.19 8.79
N PRO A 311 28.04 -7.24 8.61
CA PRO A 311 28.72 -8.48 8.24
C PRO A 311 28.54 -9.64 9.23
N SER A 312 28.17 -9.34 10.49
CA SER A 312 27.85 -10.35 11.51
C SER A 312 26.41 -10.87 11.47
N CYS A 313 25.55 -10.29 10.62
CA CYS A 313 24.15 -10.66 10.51
C CYS A 313 23.96 -11.77 9.47
N SER A 314 23.00 -12.65 9.70
CA SER A 314 22.58 -13.68 8.74
C SER A 314 21.64 -13.08 7.69
N TYR A 315 20.75 -12.19 8.14
CA TYR A 315 19.77 -11.52 7.30
C TYR A 315 19.72 -10.02 7.57
N PHE A 316 19.26 -9.24 6.59
CA PHE A 316 18.83 -7.86 6.80
C PHE A 316 17.47 -7.58 6.16
N VAL A 317 16.67 -6.73 6.81
CA VAL A 317 15.40 -6.21 6.28
C VAL A 317 15.40 -4.69 6.31
N GLN A 318 14.97 -4.08 5.21
CA GLN A 318 14.77 -2.64 5.10
C GLN A 318 13.29 -2.29 5.27
N ALA A 319 12.99 -1.43 6.24
CA ALA A 319 11.68 -0.87 6.52
C ALA A 319 11.71 0.67 6.41
N ILE A 320 12.27 1.13 5.29
CA ILE A 320 12.61 2.55 5.04
C ILE A 320 11.57 3.31 4.21
N GLY A 321 10.46 2.67 3.84
CA GLY A 321 9.39 3.28 3.06
C GLY A 321 8.87 2.37 1.96
N TYR A 322 8.06 2.96 1.08
CA TYR A 322 7.54 2.30 -0.10
C TYR A 322 7.84 3.16 -1.32
N THR A 323 8.27 2.51 -2.39
CA THR A 323 8.50 3.14 -3.69
C THR A 323 7.38 2.74 -4.64
N ARG A 324 6.88 3.72 -5.40
CA ARG A 324 5.85 3.49 -6.42
C ARG A 324 6.29 2.41 -7.40
N ASP A 325 5.38 1.50 -7.73
CA ASP A 325 5.64 0.46 -8.72
C ASP A 325 5.83 1.09 -10.12
N PRO A 326 6.65 0.48 -11.01
CA PRO A 326 6.91 1.02 -12.33
C PRO A 326 5.63 1.35 -13.09
N LEU A 327 5.63 2.51 -13.75
CA LEU A 327 4.52 2.90 -14.61
C LEU A 327 4.62 2.20 -15.96
N PRO A 328 3.49 1.97 -16.66
CA PRO A 328 3.55 1.59 -18.06
C PRO A 328 4.31 2.65 -18.87
N GLU A 329 4.78 2.27 -20.04
CA GLU A 329 5.36 3.24 -20.97
C GLU A 329 4.29 4.24 -21.41
N LEU A 330 4.44 5.50 -21.03
CA LEU A 330 3.50 6.57 -21.38
C LEU A 330 4.09 7.42 -22.49
N SER A 331 3.32 7.65 -23.55
CA SER A 331 3.72 8.48 -24.69
C SER A 331 2.62 9.45 -25.14
N LEU A 332 3.04 10.55 -25.75
CA LEU A 332 2.20 11.52 -26.44
C LEU A 332 2.62 11.56 -27.91
N ASN A 333 1.73 11.17 -28.81
CA ASN A 333 2.01 11.04 -30.24
C ASN A 333 3.29 10.22 -30.56
N GLY A 334 3.53 9.16 -29.78
CA GLY A 334 4.71 8.30 -29.91
C GLY A 334 5.98 8.83 -29.25
N SER A 335 5.99 10.04 -28.69
CA SER A 335 7.10 10.56 -27.87
C SER A 335 6.91 10.23 -26.40
N LEU A 336 7.93 9.68 -25.74
CA LEU A 336 7.86 9.26 -24.33
C LEU A 336 7.64 10.44 -23.37
N LEU A 337 6.77 10.25 -22.37
CA LEU A 337 6.47 11.22 -21.31
C LEU A 337 7.29 10.99 -20.03
N SER A 338 7.77 9.77 -19.81
CA SER A 338 8.53 9.35 -18.62
C SER A 338 10.02 9.55 -18.90
N PRO A 339 10.64 10.66 -18.47
CA PRO A 339 10.82 10.97 -17.05
C PRO A 339 10.26 12.33 -16.59
N GLU A 340 9.54 13.05 -17.45
CA GLU A 340 9.13 14.44 -17.24
C GLU A 340 7.77 14.60 -16.52
N LEU A 341 7.04 13.49 -16.35
CA LEU A 341 5.69 13.50 -15.82
C LEU A 341 5.65 13.79 -14.31
N LYS A 342 5.01 14.90 -13.91
CA LYS A 342 4.84 15.29 -12.51
C LYS A 342 3.43 14.97 -12.02
N TRP A 343 3.32 14.44 -10.79
CA TRP A 343 2.05 14.17 -10.14
C TRP A 343 1.50 15.44 -9.47
N ASP A 344 0.24 15.80 -9.77
CA ASP A 344 -0.47 16.88 -9.09
C ASP A 344 -1.69 16.33 -8.32
N SER A 345 -1.52 16.23 -7.00
CA SER A 345 -2.58 15.77 -6.09
C SER A 345 -3.77 16.73 -5.94
N SER A 346 -3.68 17.98 -6.40
CA SER A 346 -4.79 18.93 -6.31
C SER A 346 -5.90 18.57 -7.29
N ILE A 347 -5.54 18.14 -8.50
CA ILE A 347 -6.45 17.71 -9.58
C ILE A 347 -6.51 16.19 -9.74
N GLY A 348 -5.61 15.47 -9.07
CA GLY A 348 -5.48 14.03 -9.21
C GLY A 348 -5.04 13.58 -10.59
N GLY A 349 -4.16 14.36 -11.20
CA GLY A 349 -3.71 14.21 -12.58
C GLY A 349 -2.20 14.43 -12.70
N PHE A 350 -1.75 14.58 -13.94
CA PHE A 350 -0.34 14.74 -14.24
C PHE A 350 -0.09 15.96 -15.09
N THR A 351 1.08 16.56 -14.93
CA THR A 351 1.59 17.59 -15.81
C THR A 351 2.86 17.13 -16.54
N ASP A 352 3.08 17.64 -17.75
CA ASP A 352 4.32 17.45 -18.50
C ASP A 352 5.46 18.37 -17.99
N ALA A 353 6.64 18.33 -18.62
CA ALA A 353 7.76 19.20 -18.24
C ALA A 353 7.44 20.71 -18.35
N GLN A 354 6.45 21.10 -19.15
CA GLN A 354 6.01 22.47 -19.32
C GLN A 354 4.83 22.82 -18.39
N ASP A 355 4.58 21.99 -17.37
CA ASP A 355 3.50 22.13 -16.39
C ASP A 355 2.09 22.16 -17.01
N ARG A 356 1.93 21.59 -18.21
CA ARG A 356 0.63 21.44 -18.86
C ARG A 356 -0.02 20.13 -18.42
N VAL A 357 -1.30 20.20 -18.08
CA VAL A 357 -2.08 19.00 -17.69
C VAL A 357 -2.15 18.02 -18.84
N VAL A 358 -1.78 16.77 -18.59
CA VAL A 358 -1.90 15.66 -19.54
C VAL A 358 -3.37 15.19 -19.56
N PRO A 359 -4.10 15.39 -20.66
CA PRO A 359 -5.54 15.13 -20.70
C PRO A 359 -5.88 13.65 -20.46
N GLY A 360 -6.87 13.40 -19.62
CA GLY A 360 -7.39 12.06 -19.35
C GLY A 360 -6.45 11.14 -18.57
N LEU A 361 -5.26 11.59 -18.15
CA LEU A 361 -4.34 10.80 -17.32
C LEU A 361 -4.51 11.16 -15.85
N HIS A 362 -4.89 10.17 -15.05
CA HIS A 362 -5.19 10.34 -13.63
C HIS A 362 -4.49 9.29 -12.78
N GLY A 363 -4.32 9.59 -11.49
CA GLY A 363 -3.65 8.72 -10.54
C GLY A 363 -4.40 8.65 -9.22
N ALA A 364 -4.29 7.51 -8.52
CA ALA A 364 -4.77 7.42 -7.14
C ALA A 364 -4.02 6.35 -6.34
N GLY A 365 -4.20 6.39 -5.01
CA GLY A 365 -3.68 5.38 -4.09
C GLY A 365 -2.29 5.69 -3.56
N ILE A 366 -1.62 4.68 -3.02
CA ILE A 366 -0.26 4.82 -2.46
C ILE A 366 0.79 5.23 -3.52
N ALA A 367 0.54 4.92 -4.79
CA ALA A 367 1.35 5.37 -5.92
C ALA A 367 1.24 6.89 -6.17
N PHE A 368 0.05 7.45 -5.92
CA PHE A 368 -0.30 8.83 -6.21
C PHE A 368 -1.15 9.39 -5.06
N PRO A 369 -0.56 9.54 -3.86
CA PRO A 369 -1.31 9.93 -2.68
C PRO A 369 -1.66 11.41 -2.71
N GLU A 370 -2.73 11.77 -2.01
CA GLU A 370 -3.09 13.16 -1.79
C GLU A 370 -2.05 13.82 -0.86
N ARG A 371 -1.52 14.97 -1.27
CA ARG A 371 -0.67 15.79 -0.40
C ARG A 371 -1.57 16.58 0.55
N VAL A 372 -1.37 16.39 1.85
CA VAL A 372 -2.10 17.09 2.90
C VAL A 372 -1.14 17.92 3.74
N VAL A 373 -1.64 19.02 4.29
CA VAL A 373 -0.90 19.89 5.21
C VAL A 373 -1.67 19.91 6.51
N ASP A 374 -1.02 19.55 7.62
CA ASP A 374 -1.64 19.60 8.94
C ASP A 374 -1.70 21.04 9.48
N PRO A 375 -2.47 21.31 10.55
CA PRO A 375 -2.56 22.64 11.15
C PRO A 375 -1.23 23.23 11.64
N CYS A 376 -0.19 22.41 11.84
CA CYS A 376 1.15 22.84 12.20
C CYS A 376 2.04 23.12 10.98
N GLY A 377 1.52 23.01 9.76
CA GLY A 377 2.25 23.23 8.52
C GLY A 377 3.07 22.02 8.06
N ASN A 378 2.98 20.86 8.73
CA ASN A 378 3.69 19.66 8.27
C ASN A 378 2.99 19.10 7.04
N VAL A 379 3.80 18.71 6.06
CA VAL A 379 3.33 18.12 4.82
C VAL A 379 3.39 16.60 4.94
N GLU A 380 2.26 15.93 4.70
CA GLU A 380 2.17 14.47 4.67
C GLU A 380 1.47 13.97 3.40
N HIS A 381 1.62 12.68 3.12
CA HIS A 381 0.91 11.99 2.05
C HIS A 381 -0.18 11.09 2.64
N ALA A 382 -1.43 11.34 2.25
CA ALA A 382 -2.60 10.65 2.78
C ALA A 382 -2.70 9.22 2.20
N VAL A 383 -2.19 8.25 2.95
CA VAL A 383 -2.22 6.83 2.59
C VAL A 383 -3.18 6.08 3.51
N GLY A 384 -4.24 5.52 2.94
CA GLY A 384 -5.24 4.74 3.69
C GLY A 384 -6.55 4.59 2.93
N PHE A 385 -7.32 3.56 3.25
CA PHE A 385 -8.51 3.16 2.48
C PHE A 385 -9.51 4.30 2.37
N PHE A 386 -10.00 4.80 3.52
CA PHE A 386 -10.97 5.90 3.53
C PHE A 386 -10.39 7.22 3.03
N LYS A 387 -9.07 7.44 3.18
CA LYS A 387 -8.38 8.61 2.63
C LYS A 387 -8.43 8.60 1.10
N PHE A 388 -8.16 7.46 0.46
CA PHE A 388 -8.32 7.30 -0.99
C PHE A 388 -9.75 7.60 -1.43
N MET A 389 -10.74 7.13 -0.68
CA MET A 389 -12.15 7.42 -0.98
C MET A 389 -12.48 8.91 -0.86
N LYS A 390 -12.02 9.60 0.19
CA LYS A 390 -12.21 11.05 0.36
C LYS A 390 -11.60 11.82 -0.81
N PHE A 391 -10.35 11.50 -1.15
CA PHE A 391 -9.66 12.08 -2.29
C PHE A 391 -10.45 11.88 -3.59
N LEU A 392 -10.87 10.64 -3.88
CA LEU A 392 -11.59 10.31 -5.11
C LEU A 392 -12.95 10.98 -5.20
N LYS A 393 -13.69 11.12 -4.11
CA LYS A 393 -14.93 11.90 -4.10
C LYS A 393 -14.74 13.37 -4.50
N ARG A 394 -13.57 13.93 -4.19
CA ARG A 394 -13.19 15.31 -4.55
C ARG A 394 -12.82 15.44 -6.03
N VAL A 395 -11.96 14.56 -6.55
CA VAL A 395 -11.36 14.71 -7.90
C VAL A 395 -12.12 13.98 -9.01
N CYS A 396 -12.74 12.83 -8.73
CA CYS A 396 -13.41 12.01 -9.74
C CYS A 396 -14.55 12.74 -10.50
N PRO A 397 -15.32 13.67 -9.90
CA PRO A 397 -16.29 14.47 -10.66
C PRO A 397 -15.66 15.27 -11.80
N GLN A 398 -14.45 15.80 -11.61
CA GLN A 398 -13.72 16.55 -12.63
C GLN A 398 -13.21 15.62 -13.73
N TRP A 399 -12.76 14.42 -13.37
CA TRP A 399 -12.33 13.39 -14.34
C TRP A 399 -13.49 12.94 -15.24
N ALA A 400 -14.70 12.84 -14.68
CA ALA A 400 -15.90 12.52 -15.44
C ALA A 400 -16.25 13.65 -16.43
N ALA A 401 -16.15 14.91 -16.02
CA ALA A 401 -16.49 16.07 -16.84
C ALA A 401 -15.46 16.37 -17.95
N ALA A 402 -14.16 16.18 -17.69
CA ALA A 402 -13.07 16.62 -18.58
C ALA A 402 -12.92 15.84 -19.91
N ALA A 403 -13.78 14.85 -20.16
CA ALA A 403 -13.78 14.05 -21.39
C ALA A 403 -15.10 14.12 -22.17
N ALA A 404 -15.94 15.11 -21.83
CA ALA A 404 -16.93 15.70 -22.73
C ALA A 404 -16.32 16.96 -23.35
#